data_AF-A0A522EWX9-F1
#
_entry.id   AF-A0A522EWX9-F1
#
_cell.length_a   1.000
_cell.length_b   1.000
_cell.length_c   1.000
_cell.angle_alpha   90.00
_cell.angle_beta   90.00
_cell.angle_gamma   90.00
#
_symmetry.space_group_name_H-M   'P 1'
#
loop_
_entity.id
_entity.type
_entity.pdbx_description
1 polymer ?
#
loop_
_entity_poly.entity_id
_entity_poly.type
_entity_poly.pdbx_seq_one_letter_code
_entity_poly.pdbx_strand_id
1 'polypeptide(L)'
;MANWSESFFEGVDTFFAWLSTSLKQTTEAYIDLETADSPTVLVNHDGSLISILKIEGITALAGPDEFATLVNGLNNAFQGAMGRPGHALQVFFSHDKQNIRKVIEGIYEPAEATAQRLELNLSDLFA
;
A
#
# COMPACT_ATOMS: atom_id res chain seq x y z
N MET A 1 -53.13 -13.13 5.50
CA MET A 1 -52.08 -13.19 4.46
C MET A 1 -51.25 -11.91 4.45
N ALA A 2 -50.72 -11.48 5.61
CA ALA A 2 -49.92 -10.25 5.75
C ALA A 2 -48.45 -10.52 6.16
N ASN A 3 -48.18 -11.68 6.77
CA ASN A 3 -46.87 -11.98 7.36
C ASN A 3 -45.79 -12.45 6.36
N TRP A 4 -46.18 -12.87 5.14
CA TRP A 4 -45.22 -13.36 4.15
C TRP A 4 -44.56 -12.23 3.36
N SER A 5 -45.30 -11.14 3.11
CA SER A 5 -44.75 -9.95 2.46
C SER A 5 -43.78 -9.21 3.38
N GLU A 6 -44.12 -9.02 4.66
CA GLU A 6 -43.24 -8.31 5.61
C GLU A 6 -41.91 -9.03 5.83
N SER A 7 -41.92 -10.36 5.99
CA SER A 7 -40.69 -11.16 6.13
C SER A 7 -39.82 -11.15 4.86
N PHE A 8 -40.43 -11.06 3.67
CA PHE A 8 -39.69 -10.90 2.41
C PHE A 8 -39.04 -9.51 2.30
N PHE A 9 -39.75 -8.44 2.70
CA PHE A 9 -39.20 -7.08 2.70
C PHE A 9 -38.08 -6.90 3.74
N GLU A 10 -38.21 -7.44 4.96
CA GLU A 10 -37.14 -7.42 5.96
C GLU A 10 -35.89 -8.20 5.52
N GLY A 11 -36.09 -9.34 4.84
CA GLY A 11 -34.98 -10.13 4.27
C GLY A 11 -34.24 -9.38 3.15
N VAL A 12 -34.98 -8.62 2.33
CA VAL A 12 -34.42 -7.77 1.29
C VAL A 12 -33.66 -6.59 1.88
N ASP A 13 -34.19 -5.93 2.91
CA ASP A 13 -33.50 -4.82 3.59
C ASP A 13 -32.22 -5.27 4.30
N THR A 14 -32.26 -6.44 4.94
CA THR A 14 -31.07 -7.05 5.57
C THR A 14 -30.03 -7.46 4.50
N PHE A 15 -30.48 -7.96 3.36
CA PHE A 15 -29.61 -8.27 2.22
C PHE A 15 -29.01 -7.01 1.60
N PHE A 16 -29.76 -5.91 1.47
CA PHE A 16 -29.23 -4.63 1.00
C PHE A 16 -28.29 -3.97 2.02
N ALA A 17 -28.53 -4.12 3.32
CA ALA A 17 -27.61 -3.68 4.37
C ALA A 17 -26.28 -4.48 4.32
N TRP A 18 -26.35 -5.80 4.17
CA TRP A 18 -25.16 -6.63 3.99
C TRP A 18 -24.43 -6.34 2.67
N LEU A 19 -25.18 -6.19 1.56
CA LEU A 19 -24.63 -5.91 0.24
C LEU A 19 -23.99 -4.52 0.18
N SER A 20 -24.59 -3.49 0.79
CA SER A 20 -24.00 -2.14 0.88
C SER A 20 -22.74 -2.11 1.75
N THR A 21 -22.71 -2.89 2.82
CA THR A 21 -21.50 -3.09 3.65
C THR A 21 -20.42 -3.83 2.86
N SER A 22 -20.79 -4.84 2.05
CA SER A 22 -19.89 -5.62 1.21
C SER A 22 -19.38 -4.86 -0.02
N LEU A 23 -20.18 -3.95 -0.57
CA LEU A 23 -19.82 -3.06 -1.67
C LEU A 23 -18.91 -1.90 -1.22
N LYS A 24 -18.68 -1.76 0.10
CA LYS A 24 -17.73 -0.82 0.70
C LYS A 24 -17.80 0.57 0.05
N GLN A 25 -18.99 1.17 -0.03
CA GLN A 25 -19.19 2.42 -0.77
C GLN A 25 -18.59 3.66 -0.08
N THR A 26 -18.13 3.55 1.17
CA THR A 26 -17.38 4.62 1.86
C THR A 26 -15.96 4.14 2.16
N THR A 27 -14.96 5.00 1.98
CA THR A 27 -13.54 4.69 2.26
C THR A 27 -13.34 4.20 3.70
N GLU A 28 -14.16 4.67 4.62
CA GLU A 28 -14.18 4.26 6.03
C GLU A 28 -14.61 2.79 6.22
N ALA A 29 -15.44 2.22 5.34
CA ALA A 29 -15.81 0.79 5.38
C ALA A 29 -14.70 -0.15 4.87
N TYR A 30 -13.60 0.39 4.32
CA TYR A 30 -12.39 -0.36 4.02
C TYR A 30 -11.36 -0.32 5.16
N ILE A 31 -11.53 0.57 6.14
CA ILE A 31 -10.54 0.80 7.19
C ILE A 31 -10.92 -0.02 8.41
N ASP A 32 -10.47 -1.26 8.40
CA ASP A 32 -10.54 -2.18 9.52
C ASP A 32 -9.35 -1.91 10.47
N LEU A 33 -9.29 -0.69 11.02
CA LEU A 33 -8.28 -0.30 11.99
C LEU A 33 -8.99 0.20 13.25
N GLU A 34 -8.70 -0.44 14.37
CA GLU A 34 -9.29 -0.12 15.67
C GLU A 34 -8.41 0.88 16.43
N THR A 35 -7.10 0.63 16.52
CA THR A 35 -6.18 1.50 17.26
C THR A 35 -4.72 1.34 16.81
N ALA A 36 -3.82 2.13 17.38
CA ALA A 36 -2.37 1.96 17.27
C ALA A 36 -1.82 1.42 18.60
N ASP A 37 -1.03 0.34 18.54
CA ASP A 37 -0.36 -0.25 19.71
C ASP A 37 1.03 0.38 19.93
N SER A 38 1.75 0.65 18.84
CA SER A 38 3.09 1.25 18.88
C SER A 38 3.39 2.07 17.61
N PRO A 39 4.53 2.78 17.52
CA PRO A 39 4.87 3.59 16.35
C PRO A 39 4.89 2.81 15.01
N THR A 40 5.00 1.49 15.05
CA THR A 40 5.09 0.62 13.86
C THR A 40 4.01 -0.45 13.81
N VAL A 41 3.07 -0.47 14.77
CA VAL A 41 2.05 -1.53 14.89
C VAL A 41 0.67 -0.91 15.06
N LEU A 42 -0.21 -1.29 14.14
CA LEU A 42 -1.63 -1.02 14.17
C LEU A 42 -2.38 -2.26 14.63
N VAL A 43 -3.57 -2.07 15.17
CA VAL A 43 -4.47 -3.12 15.63
C VAL A 43 -5.76 -3.04 14.83
N ASN A 44 -6.15 -4.16 14.23
CA ASN A 44 -7.43 -4.33 13.53
C ASN A 44 -8.54 -4.70 14.54
N HIS A 45 -9.81 -4.53 14.17
CA HIS A 45 -10.99 -4.85 15.00
C HIS A 45 -11.06 -6.33 15.44
N ASP A 46 -10.41 -7.23 14.71
CA ASP A 46 -10.31 -8.65 15.08
C ASP A 46 -9.15 -8.94 16.07
N GLY A 47 -8.44 -7.89 16.51
CA GLY A 47 -7.27 -7.96 17.37
C GLY A 47 -5.98 -8.34 16.65
N SER A 48 -6.00 -8.46 15.31
CA SER A 48 -4.78 -8.74 14.55
C SER A 48 -3.84 -7.53 14.52
N LEU A 49 -2.53 -7.81 14.53
CA LEU A 49 -1.48 -6.78 14.48
C LEU A 49 -1.02 -6.57 13.04
N ILE A 50 -0.99 -5.31 12.63
CA ILE A 50 -0.64 -4.91 11.26
C ILE A 50 0.57 -3.97 11.31
N SER A 51 1.56 -4.27 10.47
CA SER A 51 2.66 -3.36 10.17
C SER A 51 2.68 -3.04 8.68
N ILE A 52 2.91 -1.77 8.34
CA ILE A 52 2.97 -1.30 6.96
C ILE A 52 4.44 -1.10 6.58
N LEU A 53 4.85 -1.76 5.50
CA LEU A 53 6.18 -1.62 4.93
C LEU A 53 6.08 -0.83 3.62
N LYS A 54 6.73 0.34 3.57
CA LYS A 54 6.87 1.11 2.35
C LYS A 54 8.14 0.68 1.62
N ILE A 55 7.98 0.16 0.40
CA ILE A 55 9.10 -0.22 -0.48
C ILE A 55 9.19 0.81 -1.60
N GLU A 56 10.31 1.54 -1.67
CA GLU A 56 10.54 2.60 -2.67
C GLU A 56 11.18 2.08 -3.97
N GLY A 57 11.51 0.78 -4.02
CA GLY A 57 12.10 0.14 -5.19
C GLY A 57 13.61 0.36 -5.28
N ILE A 58 14.13 0.34 -6.51
CA ILE A 58 15.54 0.52 -6.84
C ILE A 58 15.70 1.67 -7.84
N THR A 59 16.80 2.40 -7.74
CA THR A 59 17.11 3.57 -8.59
C THR A 59 17.83 3.19 -9.88
N ALA A 60 18.15 1.91 -10.07
CA ALA A 60 18.84 1.39 -11.24
C ALA A 60 17.99 0.32 -11.95
N LEU A 61 18.21 0.16 -13.25
CA LEU A 61 17.61 -0.93 -14.01
C LEU A 61 18.21 -2.26 -13.53
N ALA A 62 17.40 -3.12 -12.92
CA ALA A 62 17.83 -4.48 -12.58
C ALA A 62 17.69 -5.41 -13.79
N GLY A 63 18.77 -6.10 -14.10
CA GLY A 63 18.77 -7.26 -14.96
C GLY A 63 18.16 -8.50 -14.27
N PRO A 64 18.03 -9.61 -15.01
CA PRO A 64 17.40 -10.83 -14.51
C PRO A 64 18.05 -11.41 -13.25
N ASP A 65 19.39 -11.40 -13.19
CA ASP A 65 20.15 -11.96 -12.07
C ASP A 65 20.02 -11.11 -10.80
N GLU A 66 20.04 -9.79 -10.96
CA GLU A 66 19.85 -8.84 -9.86
C GLU A 66 18.42 -8.94 -9.32
N PHE A 67 17.43 -9.05 -10.20
CA PHE A 67 16.05 -9.27 -9.80
C PHE A 67 15.89 -10.57 -8.99
N ALA A 68 16.47 -11.68 -9.45
CA ALA A 68 16.43 -12.94 -8.72
C ALA A 68 17.09 -12.82 -7.33
N THR A 69 18.21 -12.09 -7.25
CA THR A 69 18.90 -11.83 -5.98
C THR A 69 18.03 -11.02 -5.02
N LEU A 70 17.34 -9.98 -5.50
CA LEU A 70 16.42 -9.17 -4.70
C LEU A 70 15.25 -10.00 -4.15
N VAL A 71 14.64 -10.84 -5.00
CA VAL A 71 13.53 -11.72 -4.60
C VAL A 71 14.00 -12.73 -3.54
N ASN A 72 15.18 -13.33 -3.72
CA ASN A 72 15.74 -14.26 -2.74
C ASN A 72 16.05 -13.57 -1.40
N GLY A 73 16.58 -12.36 -1.43
CA GLY A 73 16.80 -11.55 -0.24
C GLY A 73 15.51 -11.27 0.53
N LEU A 74 14.45 -10.89 -0.18
CA LEU A 74 13.12 -10.66 0.40
C LEU A 74 12.58 -11.93 1.06
N ASN A 75 12.64 -13.07 0.36
CA ASN A 75 12.20 -14.36 0.89
C ASN A 75 12.95 -14.73 2.17
N ASN A 76 14.28 -14.60 2.17
CA ASN A 76 15.10 -14.90 3.35
C ASN A 76 14.76 -14.00 4.55
N ALA A 77 14.49 -12.71 4.32
CA ALA A 77 14.10 -11.77 5.37
C ALA A 77 12.75 -12.15 6.01
N PHE A 78 11.77 -12.56 5.21
CA PHE A 78 10.45 -12.94 5.72
C PHE A 78 10.38 -14.38 6.24
N GLN A 79 11.29 -15.27 5.84
CA GLN A 79 11.20 -16.70 6.18
C GLN A 79 11.11 -16.95 7.69
N GLY A 80 11.89 -16.24 8.50
CA GLY A 80 11.88 -16.40 9.95
C GLY A 80 10.58 -15.92 10.60
N ALA A 81 10.05 -14.78 10.14
CA ALA A 81 8.83 -14.18 10.69
C ALA A 81 7.57 -14.91 10.20
N MET A 82 7.51 -15.25 8.91
CA MET A 82 6.32 -15.83 8.24
C MET A 82 6.31 -17.36 8.23
N GLY A 83 7.34 -18.03 8.76
CA GLY A 83 7.47 -19.49 8.73
C GLY A 83 6.47 -20.24 9.62
N ARG A 84 5.68 -19.54 10.44
CA ARG A 84 4.67 -20.12 11.33
C ARG A 84 3.26 -19.67 10.91
N PRO A 85 2.23 -20.51 11.14
CA PRO A 85 0.84 -20.09 10.96
C PRO A 85 0.48 -18.89 11.85
N GLY A 86 -0.49 -18.09 11.40
CA GLY A 86 -0.95 -16.89 12.13
C GLY A 86 -0.43 -15.57 11.56
N HIS A 87 0.20 -15.59 10.39
CA HIS A 87 0.67 -14.39 9.70
C HIS A 87 0.11 -14.33 8.28
N ALA A 88 -0.18 -13.12 7.82
CA ALA A 88 -0.64 -12.84 6.47
C ALA A 88 0.20 -11.72 5.86
N LEU A 89 0.49 -11.81 4.57
CA LEU A 89 1.18 -10.77 3.81
C LEU A 89 0.24 -10.24 2.73
N GLN A 90 0.01 -8.94 2.75
CA GLN A 90 -0.72 -8.24 1.69
C GLN A 90 0.25 -7.33 0.93
N VAL A 91 0.22 -7.41 -0.39
CA VAL A 91 1.03 -6.57 -1.26
C VAL A 91 0.12 -5.61 -2.01
N PHE A 92 0.45 -4.31 -1.94
CA PHE A 92 -0.24 -3.25 -2.66
C PHE A 92 0.76 -2.48 -3.52
N PHE A 93 0.47 -2.38 -4.82
CA PHE A 93 1.26 -1.59 -5.75
C PHE A 93 0.57 -0.24 -5.97
N SER A 94 1.25 0.83 -5.57
CA SER A 94 0.79 2.20 -5.82
C SER A 94 1.53 2.80 -7.00
N HIS A 95 0.80 3.50 -7.87
CA HIS A 95 1.38 4.26 -8.97
C HIS A 95 0.73 5.64 -9.05
N ASP A 96 1.46 6.66 -8.61
CA ASP A 96 1.00 8.04 -8.62
C ASP A 96 1.64 8.82 -9.77
N LYS A 97 0.92 8.92 -10.90
CA LYS A 97 1.40 9.66 -12.08
C LYS A 97 1.41 11.18 -11.89
N GLN A 98 0.61 11.72 -10.98
CA GLN A 98 0.43 13.15 -10.85
C GLN A 98 1.54 13.77 -10.00
N ASN A 99 1.91 13.13 -8.89
CA ASN A 99 2.92 13.67 -7.99
C ASN A 99 4.34 13.20 -8.31
N ILE A 100 4.52 12.11 -9.08
CA ILE A 100 5.86 11.56 -9.33
C ILE A 100 6.81 12.57 -9.97
N ARG A 101 6.31 13.43 -10.86
CA ARG A 101 7.12 14.49 -11.48
C ARG A 101 7.71 15.43 -10.43
N LYS A 102 6.88 15.94 -9.53
CA LYS A 102 7.30 16.85 -8.46
C LYS A 102 8.29 16.17 -7.50
N VAL A 103 8.09 14.88 -7.23
CA VAL A 103 9.02 14.09 -6.40
C VAL A 103 10.37 13.95 -7.08
N ILE A 104 10.39 13.60 -8.38
CA ILE A 104 11.62 13.48 -9.18
C ILE A 104 12.35 14.83 -9.25
N GLU A 105 11.65 15.92 -9.56
CA GLU A 105 12.20 17.28 -9.57
C GLU A 105 12.82 17.65 -8.21
N GLY A 106 12.14 17.34 -7.10
CA GLY A 106 12.66 17.57 -5.74
C GLY A 106 13.89 16.71 -5.40
N ILE A 107 14.01 15.50 -5.95
CA ILE A 107 15.21 14.65 -5.79
C ILE A 107 16.41 15.24 -6.54
N TYR A 108 16.17 15.84 -7.71
CA TYR A 108 17.22 16.42 -8.55
C TYR A 108 17.60 17.86 -8.19
N GLU A 109 16.77 18.60 -7.45
CA GLU A 109 17.04 19.99 -7.03
C GLU A 109 18.46 20.20 -6.45
N PRO A 110 18.99 19.35 -5.56
CA PRO A 110 20.36 19.52 -5.05
C PRO A 110 21.43 19.32 -6.12
N ALA A 111 21.20 18.43 -7.09
CA ALA A 111 22.11 18.15 -8.19
C ALA A 111 22.14 19.32 -9.19
N GLU A 112 20.97 19.88 -9.52
CA GLU A 112 20.86 21.09 -10.35
C GLU A 112 21.56 22.29 -9.70
N ALA A 113 21.33 22.53 -8.41
CA ALA A 113 21.97 23.61 -7.67
C ALA A 113 23.51 23.46 -7.65
N THR A 114 23.99 22.22 -7.58
CA THR A 114 25.42 21.91 -7.64
C THR A 114 25.98 22.16 -9.04
N ALA A 115 25.28 21.74 -10.10
CA ALA A 115 25.69 21.99 -11.48
C ALA A 115 25.80 23.49 -11.77
N GLN A 116 24.83 24.29 -11.33
CA GLN A 116 24.87 25.75 -11.46
C GLN A 116 26.07 26.38 -10.72
N ARG A 117 26.35 25.94 -9.49
CA ARG A 117 27.52 26.42 -8.71
C ARG A 117 28.85 26.10 -9.37
N LEU A 118 28.92 25.00 -10.11
CA LEU A 118 30.11 24.55 -10.82
C LEU A 118 30.16 25.05 -12.26
N GLU A 119 29.20 25.89 -12.69
CA GLU A 119 29.05 26.39 -14.05
C GLU A 119 28.96 25.25 -15.10
N LEU A 120 28.40 24.10 -14.70
CA LEU A 120 28.17 22.95 -15.56
C LEU A 120 26.79 23.03 -16.22
N ASN A 121 26.75 22.88 -17.55
CA ASN A 121 25.50 22.81 -18.29
C ASN A 121 25.05 21.35 -18.41
N LEU A 122 24.20 20.92 -17.46
CA LEU A 122 23.67 19.55 -17.37
C LEU A 122 22.13 19.52 -17.31
N SER A 123 21.47 20.60 -17.71
CA SER A 123 20.00 20.75 -17.62
C SER A 123 19.26 19.72 -18.47
N ASP A 124 19.88 19.21 -19.53
CA ASP A 124 19.37 18.14 -20.38
C ASP A 124 19.38 16.75 -19.69
N LEU A 125 20.23 16.56 -18.68
CA LEU A 125 20.30 15.31 -17.91
C LEU A 125 19.29 15.25 -16.76
N PHE A 126 18.73 16.40 -16.36
CA PHE A 126 17.77 16.51 -15.25
C PHE A 126 16.31 16.71 -15.72
N ALA A 127 16.09 16.95 -17.02
CA ALA A 127 14.79 17.25 -17.63
C ALA A 127 13.90 16.03 -17.95
#